data_AF-A0A9E5H6Y8-F1
#
_entry.id   AF-A0A9E5H6Y8-F1
#
_cell.length_a   1.000
_cell.length_b   1.000
_cell.length_c   1.000
_cell.angle_alpha   90.00
_cell.angle_beta   90.00
_cell.angle_gamma   90.00
#
_symmetry.space_group_name_H-M   'P 1'
#
loop_
_entity.id
_entity.type
_entity.pdbx_description
1 polymer ?
#
loop_
_entity_poly.entity_id
_entity_poly.type
_entity_poly.pdbx_seq_one_letter_code
_entity_poly.pdbx_strand_id
1 'polypeptide(L)'
;MEIFLNDGVNYLNISGADLNAVQNFTAQNSTSTDKLLVINVDAPGNFDWNPWVQNGFIPQDATNIIYNFYNTSTLTILGTNSIFGTIMAPNADIIRPAFNQPKSGVSSKTNAANQGTISGQIIGKSLTQNSGTVDCSKFESSV
;
A
#
# COMPACT_ATOMS: atom_id res chain seq x y z
N MET A 1 13.15 1.26 -7.91
CA MET A 1 12.91 2.70 -7.85
C MET A 1 13.59 3.25 -6.62
N GLU A 2 14.18 4.43 -6.75
CA GLU A 2 14.84 5.14 -5.65
C GLU A 2 14.30 6.57 -5.60
N ILE A 3 14.06 7.09 -4.39
CA ILE A 3 13.63 8.46 -4.17
C ILE A 3 14.40 9.14 -3.03
N PHE A 4 14.54 10.46 -3.15
CA PHE A 4 15.06 11.34 -2.11
C PHE A 4 13.90 12.17 -1.56
N LEU A 5 13.56 11.96 -0.29
CA LEU A 5 12.54 12.76 0.39
C LEU A 5 13.14 14.09 0.85
N ASN A 6 12.44 15.17 0.55
CA ASN A 6 12.73 16.52 1.00
C ASN A 6 11.74 16.94 2.08
N ASP A 7 12.09 17.97 2.85
CA ASP A 7 11.16 18.59 3.80
C ASP A 7 9.90 19.09 3.08
N GLY A 8 8.75 18.95 3.73
CA GLY A 8 7.41 19.13 3.18
C GLY A 8 6.77 17.84 2.67
N VAL A 9 5.86 17.99 1.72
CA VAL A 9 5.12 16.87 1.13
C VAL A 9 5.77 16.45 -0.18
N ASN A 10 6.13 15.17 -0.26
CA ASN A 10 6.70 14.55 -1.44
C ASN A 10 5.58 13.79 -2.17
N TYR A 11 5.33 14.12 -3.43
CA TYR A 11 4.32 13.48 -4.25
C TYR A 11 4.97 12.53 -5.26
N LEU A 12 4.49 11.30 -5.28
CA LEU A 12 4.81 10.31 -6.30
C LEU A 12 3.51 9.95 -7.03
N ASN A 13 3.38 10.40 -8.29
CA ASN A 13 2.24 10.08 -9.13
C ASN A 13 2.64 8.95 -10.08
N ILE A 14 1.95 7.81 -10.01
CA ILE A 14 2.28 6.60 -10.77
C ILE A 14 1.02 5.90 -11.28
N SER A 15 1.16 5.16 -12.38
CA SER A 15 0.10 4.23 -12.78
C SER A 15 0.13 2.95 -11.94
N GLY A 16 -0.97 2.21 -11.90
CA GLY A 16 -1.01 0.87 -11.31
C GLY A 16 -0.05 -0.10 -12.00
N ALA A 17 0.22 0.10 -13.30
CA ALA A 17 1.21 -0.69 -14.03
C ALA A 17 2.63 -0.41 -13.52
N ASP A 18 2.99 0.86 -13.32
CA ASP A 18 4.30 1.24 -12.77
C ASP A 18 4.48 0.71 -11.35
N LEU A 19 3.43 0.81 -10.52
CA LEU A 19 3.41 0.29 -9.15
C LEU A 19 3.74 -1.21 -9.09
N ASN A 20 3.17 -2.01 -9.99
CA ASN A 20 3.43 -3.46 -10.05
C ASN A 20 4.74 -3.83 -10.78
N ALA A 21 5.28 -2.95 -11.64
CA ALA A 21 6.54 -3.18 -12.35
C ALA A 21 7.77 -3.01 -11.44
N VAL A 22 7.65 -2.21 -10.39
CA VAL A 22 8.74 -1.94 -9.44
C VAL A 22 8.82 -3.07 -8.41
N GLN A 23 9.95 -3.78 -8.36
CA GLN A 23 10.19 -4.83 -7.36
C GLN A 23 10.70 -4.27 -6.03
N ASN A 24 11.60 -3.29 -6.09
CA ASN A 24 12.22 -2.66 -4.93
C ASN A 24 11.99 -1.16 -4.97
N PHE A 25 11.43 -0.61 -3.91
CA PHE A 25 11.31 0.81 -3.64
C PHE A 25 12.27 1.17 -2.51
N THR A 26 13.17 2.13 -2.73
CA THR A 26 14.15 2.57 -1.74
C THR A 26 14.01 4.06 -1.48
N ALA A 27 13.74 4.44 -0.24
CA ALA A 27 13.81 5.83 0.20
C ALA A 27 15.16 6.07 0.88
N GLN A 28 15.89 7.09 0.43
CA GLN A 28 17.21 7.43 1.01
C GLN A 28 17.11 8.21 2.33
N ASN A 29 15.94 8.77 2.62
CA ASN A 29 15.62 9.44 3.88
C ASN A 29 14.32 8.84 4.46
N SER A 30 14.24 8.66 5.78
CA SER A 30 13.00 8.30 6.45
C SER A 30 11.99 9.44 6.41
N THR A 31 10.71 9.10 6.47
CA THR A 31 9.63 10.08 6.63
C THR A 31 9.56 10.62 8.06
N SER A 32 8.98 11.79 8.23
CA SER A 32 8.65 12.38 9.53
C SER A 32 7.43 13.28 9.39
N THR A 33 6.99 13.90 10.50
CA THR A 33 5.93 14.92 10.47
C THR A 33 6.24 16.08 9.51
N ASP A 34 7.52 16.37 9.30
CA ASP A 34 8.00 17.41 8.38
C ASP A 34 8.36 16.85 6.99
N LYS A 35 8.28 15.53 6.78
CA LYS A 35 8.67 14.82 5.56
C LYS A 35 7.64 13.75 5.22
N LEU A 36 6.54 14.20 4.61
CA LEU A 36 5.42 13.33 4.24
C LEU A 36 5.63 12.75 2.84
N LEU A 37 5.14 11.53 2.61
CA LEU A 37 5.12 10.89 1.30
C LEU A 37 3.68 10.55 0.89
N VAL A 38 3.25 11.06 -0.26
CA VAL A 38 1.96 10.74 -0.87
C VAL A 38 2.19 10.08 -2.21
N ILE A 39 1.79 8.83 -2.33
CA ILE A 39 1.87 8.01 -3.54
C ILE A 39 0.47 7.98 -4.16
N ASN A 40 0.23 8.81 -5.17
CA ASN A 40 -1.02 8.81 -5.92
C ASN A 40 -0.96 7.76 -7.02
N VAL A 41 -1.92 6.82 -7.00
CA VAL A 41 -1.95 5.69 -7.91
C VAL A 41 -3.15 5.80 -8.85
N ASP A 42 -2.86 5.95 -10.14
CA ASP A 42 -3.85 5.85 -11.21
C ASP A 42 -4.08 4.37 -11.57
N ALA A 43 -5.13 3.77 -11.02
CA ALA A 43 -5.46 2.35 -11.19
C ALA A 43 -6.99 2.15 -11.24
N PRO A 44 -7.66 2.55 -12.33
CA PRO A 44 -9.10 2.52 -12.40
C PRO A 44 -9.67 1.09 -12.45
N GLY A 45 -10.86 0.91 -11.89
CA GLY A 45 -11.56 -0.37 -11.92
C GLY A 45 -11.00 -1.40 -10.92
N ASN A 46 -10.87 -2.64 -11.38
CA ASN A 46 -10.33 -3.73 -10.57
C ASN A 46 -8.80 -3.77 -10.69
N PHE A 47 -8.12 -3.54 -9.58
CA PHE A 47 -6.67 -3.51 -9.52
C PHE A 47 -6.13 -4.52 -8.52
N ASP A 48 -5.23 -5.37 -9.00
CA ASP A 48 -4.47 -6.28 -8.16
C ASP A 48 -3.09 -5.68 -7.91
N TRP A 49 -2.81 -5.37 -6.66
CA TRP A 49 -1.56 -4.79 -6.22
C TRP A 49 -0.67 -5.87 -5.59
N ASN A 50 0.55 -6.03 -6.11
CA ASN A 50 1.61 -6.76 -5.43
C ASN A 50 2.58 -5.75 -4.80
N PRO A 51 2.51 -5.51 -3.47
CA PRO A 51 3.37 -4.52 -2.83
C PRO A 51 4.83 -4.81 -3.11
N TRP A 52 5.57 -3.78 -3.51
CA TRP A 52 7.02 -3.85 -3.67
C TRP A 52 7.71 -4.09 -2.33
N VAL A 53 8.98 -4.48 -2.38
CA VAL A 53 9.85 -4.44 -1.20
C VAL A 53 10.14 -2.98 -0.87
N GLN A 54 9.94 -2.58 0.39
CA GLN A 54 10.11 -1.20 0.87
C GLN A 54 11.36 -1.09 1.72
N ASN A 55 12.44 -0.63 1.09
CA ASN A 55 13.72 -0.39 1.75
C ASN A 55 13.78 1.07 2.24
N GLY A 56 14.37 1.26 3.42
CA GLY A 56 14.52 2.59 4.03
C GLY A 56 13.33 3.05 4.88
N PHE A 57 12.26 2.24 4.95
CA PHE A 57 11.14 2.46 5.87
C PHE A 57 11.08 1.39 6.95
N ILE A 58 10.61 1.81 8.12
CA ILE A 58 10.32 0.97 9.28
C ILE A 58 8.90 1.28 9.80
N PRO A 59 8.29 0.44 10.68
CA PRO A 59 6.89 0.59 11.08
C PRO A 59 6.48 1.98 11.60
N GLN A 60 7.39 2.71 12.26
CA GLN A 60 7.15 4.06 12.76
C GLN A 60 6.99 5.11 11.65
N ASP A 61 7.58 4.88 10.48
CA ASP A 61 7.53 5.79 9.33
C ASP A 61 6.14 5.79 8.67
N ALA A 62 5.40 4.69 8.83
CA ALA A 62 4.09 4.50 8.22
C ALA A 62 3.07 5.59 8.52
N THR A 63 3.18 6.30 9.65
CA THR A 63 2.27 7.40 10.01
C THR A 63 2.35 8.58 9.04
N ASN A 64 3.42 8.67 8.25
CA ASN A 64 3.73 9.78 7.35
C ASN A 64 3.68 9.40 5.85
N ILE A 65 3.18 8.19 5.53
CA ILE A 65 3.09 7.65 4.17
C ILE A 65 1.63 7.39 3.81
N ILE A 66 1.19 7.85 2.63
CA ILE A 66 -0.15 7.59 2.08
C ILE A 66 -0.02 6.95 0.70
N TYR A 67 -0.69 5.82 0.49
CA TYR A 67 -1.00 5.27 -0.83
C TYR A 67 -2.43 5.66 -1.20
N ASN A 68 -2.58 6.58 -2.14
CA ASN A 68 -3.86 7.14 -2.56
C ASN A 68 -4.33 6.52 -3.89
N PHE A 69 -5.22 5.53 -3.80
CA PHE A 69 -5.90 4.87 -4.92
C PHE A 69 -7.22 5.59 -5.20
N TYR A 70 -7.12 6.76 -5.84
CA TYR A 70 -8.24 7.71 -5.92
C TYR A 70 -9.37 7.27 -6.88
N ASN A 71 -9.08 6.39 -7.85
CA ASN A 71 -10.03 5.95 -8.89
C ASN A 71 -10.26 4.43 -8.94
N THR A 72 -9.74 3.66 -7.99
CA THR A 72 -9.92 2.21 -7.92
C THR A 72 -11.29 1.84 -7.34
N SER A 73 -11.97 0.86 -7.94
CA SER A 73 -13.26 0.34 -7.46
C SER A 73 -13.14 -0.98 -6.71
N THR A 74 -12.10 -1.76 -6.99
CA THR A 74 -11.74 -2.96 -6.22
C THR A 74 -10.24 -3.05 -6.14
N LEU A 75 -9.70 -3.09 -4.92
CA LEU A 75 -8.26 -3.18 -4.66
C LEU A 75 -7.97 -4.54 -4.02
N THR A 76 -7.39 -5.46 -4.79
CA THR A 76 -6.90 -6.74 -4.25
C THR A 76 -5.43 -6.61 -3.89
N ILE A 77 -5.09 -6.76 -2.61
CA ILE A 77 -3.70 -6.71 -2.16
C ILE A 77 -3.16 -8.15 -2.09
N LEU A 78 -2.09 -8.41 -2.84
CA LEU A 78 -1.45 -9.73 -3.03
C LEU A 78 -0.01 -9.73 -2.48
N GLY A 79 0.71 -10.82 -2.69
CA GLY A 79 2.16 -10.92 -2.40
C GLY A 79 2.47 -11.30 -0.96
N THR A 80 3.70 -11.09 -0.49
CA THR A 80 4.09 -11.34 0.92
C THR A 80 4.71 -10.14 1.59
N ASN A 81 4.91 -9.05 0.84
CA ASN A 81 5.59 -7.86 1.35
C ASN A 81 4.66 -7.05 2.25
N SER A 82 5.24 -6.53 3.33
CA SER A 82 4.58 -5.58 4.23
C SER A 82 4.39 -4.22 3.56
N ILE A 83 3.38 -3.49 4.02
CA ILE A 83 3.06 -2.14 3.59
C ILE A 83 3.33 -1.18 4.73
N PHE A 84 4.20 -0.18 4.52
CA PHE A 84 4.36 0.96 5.42
C PHE A 84 3.59 2.14 4.86
N GLY A 85 2.48 2.51 5.51
CA GLY A 85 1.66 3.63 5.10
C GLY A 85 0.17 3.35 5.17
N THR A 86 -0.61 4.42 5.16
CA THR A 86 -2.07 4.36 5.07
C THR A 86 -2.49 4.06 3.65
N ILE A 87 -3.38 3.08 3.48
CA ILE A 87 -4.04 2.79 2.20
C ILE A 87 -5.33 3.58 2.15
N MET A 88 -5.38 4.57 1.26
CA MET A 88 -6.53 5.42 1.02
C MET A 88 -7.16 5.09 -0.33
N ALA A 89 -8.25 4.33 -0.32
CA ALA A 89 -8.99 3.89 -1.51
C ALA A 89 -10.51 4.04 -1.26
N PRO A 90 -11.01 5.28 -1.07
CA PRO A 90 -12.36 5.54 -0.55
C PRO A 90 -13.50 4.99 -1.42
N ASN A 91 -13.22 4.72 -2.70
CA ASN A 91 -14.17 4.18 -3.67
C ASN A 91 -14.03 2.66 -3.90
N ALA A 92 -13.08 2.01 -3.21
CA ALA A 92 -12.74 0.62 -3.44
C ALA A 92 -13.30 -0.32 -2.38
N ASP A 93 -13.76 -1.48 -2.82
CA ASP A 93 -13.81 -2.68 -1.98
C ASP A 93 -12.38 -3.25 -1.87
N ILE A 94 -11.82 -3.28 -0.66
CA ILE A 94 -10.44 -3.70 -0.42
C ILE A 94 -10.42 -5.17 0.00
N ILE A 95 -9.66 -5.98 -0.72
CA ILE A 95 -9.63 -7.44 -0.56
C ILE A 95 -8.20 -7.89 -0.26
N ARG A 96 -8.02 -8.56 0.87
CA ARG A 96 -6.83 -9.36 1.19
C ARG A 96 -7.23 -10.84 1.14
N PRO A 97 -6.96 -11.53 0.03
CA PRO A 97 -7.47 -12.89 -0.18
C PRO A 97 -6.79 -13.90 0.75
N ALA A 98 -7.40 -15.07 0.93
CA ALA A 98 -6.76 -16.19 1.61
C ALA A 98 -5.70 -16.84 0.71
N PHE A 99 -4.76 -17.58 1.31
CA PHE A 99 -3.71 -18.28 0.56
C PHE A 99 -4.33 -19.24 -0.48
N ASN A 100 -3.76 -19.28 -1.70
CA ASN A 100 -4.23 -20.09 -2.84
C ASN A 100 -5.65 -19.77 -3.37
N GLN A 101 -6.18 -18.56 -3.15
CA GLN A 101 -7.45 -18.15 -3.77
C GLN A 101 -7.25 -17.63 -5.21
N PRO A 102 -8.18 -17.92 -6.13
CA PRO A 102 -8.10 -17.47 -7.51
C PRO A 102 -8.27 -15.95 -7.62
N LYS A 103 -7.50 -15.35 -8.52
CA LYS A 103 -7.69 -13.97 -8.97
C LYS A 103 -8.96 -13.89 -9.81
N SER A 104 -9.75 -12.84 -9.64
CA SER A 104 -10.89 -12.58 -10.52
C SER A 104 -10.39 -12.47 -11.97
N GLY A 105 -10.84 -13.38 -12.84
CA GLY A 105 -10.41 -13.45 -14.25
C GLY A 105 -9.13 -14.24 -14.54
N VAL A 106 -8.50 -14.92 -13.57
CA VAL A 106 -7.30 -15.76 -13.80
C VAL A 106 -7.45 -17.13 -13.17
N SER A 107 -7.42 -18.19 -13.99
CA SER A 107 -7.59 -19.59 -13.56
C SER A 107 -6.39 -20.20 -12.81
N SER A 108 -5.26 -19.49 -12.74
CA SER A 108 -4.06 -19.96 -12.03
C SER A 108 -4.18 -19.70 -10.53
N LYS A 109 -4.18 -20.79 -9.73
CA LYS A 109 -4.20 -20.78 -8.25
C LYS A 109 -2.83 -20.45 -7.64
N THR A 110 -2.18 -19.40 -8.13
CA THR A 110 -0.83 -19.00 -7.69
C THR A 110 -0.81 -17.53 -7.29
N ASN A 111 -1.78 -17.11 -6.48
CA ASN A 111 -1.66 -15.86 -5.76
C ASN A 111 -1.16 -16.18 -4.36
N ALA A 112 0.06 -15.73 -4.06
CA ALA A 112 0.46 -15.55 -2.68
C ALA A 112 -0.50 -14.51 -2.10
N ALA A 113 -1.39 -14.94 -1.20
CA ALA A 113 -2.18 -14.04 -0.39
C ALA A 113 -1.27 -13.03 0.32
N ASN A 114 -1.68 -11.76 0.42
CA ASN A 114 -0.92 -10.76 1.17
C ASN A 114 -0.77 -11.15 2.64
N GLN A 115 0.32 -11.87 2.93
CA GLN A 115 0.71 -12.30 4.27
C GLN A 115 1.51 -11.22 5.02
N GLY A 116 1.87 -10.13 4.35
CA GLY A 116 2.59 -9.02 4.95
C GLY A 116 1.76 -8.27 5.99
N THR A 117 2.44 -7.49 6.82
CA THR A 117 1.79 -6.56 7.76
C THR A 117 1.50 -5.25 7.04
N ILE A 118 0.30 -4.72 7.21
CA ILE A 118 0.03 -3.32 6.87
C ILE A 118 0.26 -2.52 8.15
N SER A 119 1.37 -1.81 8.22
CA SER A 119 1.61 -0.79 9.25
C SER A 119 0.97 0.50 8.74
N GLY A 120 -0.19 0.87 9.27
CA GLY A 120 -0.97 2.02 8.79
C GLY A 120 -2.48 1.77 8.85
N GLN A 121 -3.25 2.78 8.42
CA GLN A 121 -4.71 2.67 8.34
C GLN A 121 -5.17 2.15 6.98
N ILE A 122 -6.40 1.63 6.94
CA ILE A 122 -7.07 1.22 5.70
C ILE A 122 -8.38 2.00 5.61
N ILE A 123 -8.51 2.79 4.56
CA ILE A 123 -9.70 3.60 4.27
C ILE A 123 -10.25 3.14 2.93
N GLY A 124 -11.40 2.45 2.95
CA GLY A 124 -12.11 2.01 1.75
C GLY A 124 -13.59 1.83 1.99
N LYS A 125 -14.34 1.46 0.94
CA LYS A 125 -15.78 1.17 1.06
C LYS A 125 -16.04 -0.05 1.93
N SER A 126 -15.18 -1.05 1.81
CA SER A 126 -15.22 -2.27 2.61
C SER A 126 -13.82 -2.87 2.73
N LEU A 127 -13.62 -3.72 3.75
CA LEU A 127 -12.40 -4.50 3.94
C LEU A 127 -12.80 -5.97 4.13
N THR A 128 -12.33 -6.82 3.22
CA THR A 128 -12.33 -8.28 3.41
C THR A 128 -10.90 -8.72 3.71
N GLN A 129 -10.62 -9.14 4.94
CA GLN A 129 -9.29 -9.59 5.35
C GLN A 129 -9.27 -11.06 5.72
N ASN A 130 -8.64 -11.88 4.87
CA ASN A 130 -8.51 -13.33 5.08
C ASN A 130 -7.06 -13.77 5.33
N SER A 131 -6.10 -12.84 5.31
CA SER A 131 -4.66 -13.12 5.53
C SER A 131 -3.91 -11.86 5.98
N GLY A 132 -2.70 -12.09 6.52
CA GLY A 132 -1.79 -11.05 7.04
C GLY A 132 -2.36 -10.28 8.23
N THR A 133 -1.59 -9.30 8.73
CA THR A 133 -2.00 -8.45 9.86
C THR A 133 -2.16 -6.99 9.44
N VAL A 134 -2.92 -6.24 10.23
CA VAL A 134 -3.00 -4.78 10.14
C VAL A 134 -2.61 -4.25 11.50
N ASP A 135 -1.50 -3.53 11.54
CA ASP A 135 -0.96 -2.93 12.74
C ASP A 135 -1.18 -1.42 12.63
N CYS A 136 -2.04 -0.89 13.48
CA CYS A 136 -2.28 0.54 13.53
C CYS A 136 -1.26 1.17 14.49
N SER A 137 -0.30 1.92 13.95
CA SER A 137 0.49 2.85 14.77
C SER A 137 -0.47 3.86 15.40
N LYS A 138 -0.43 4.01 16.74
CA LYS A 138 -1.25 5.02 17.42
C LYS A 138 -0.88 6.40 16.87
N PHE A 139 -1.87 7.22 16.59
CA PHE A 139 -1.62 8.65 16.42
C PHE A 139 -1.01 9.17 17.73
N GLU A 140 0.23 9.61 17.68
CA GLU A 140 0.80 10.46 18.73
C GLU A 140 0.02 11.77 18.66
N SER A 141 -0.92 11.98 19.58
CA SER A 141 -1.53 13.30 19.72
C SER A 141 -0.47 14.21 20.32
N SER A 142 0.11 15.12 19.53
CA SER A 142 0.68 16.33 20.12
C SER A 142 -0.50 17.20 20.56
N VAL A 143 -0.88 17.12 21.83
CA VAL A 143 -1.64 18.17 22.53
C VAL A 143 -0.67 19.08 23.26
#